data_AF-A0A847H3A1-F1
#
_entry.id   AF-A0A847H3A1-F1
#
_cell.length_a   1.000
_cell.length_b   1.000
_cell.length_c   1.000
_cell.angle_alpha   90.00
_cell.angle_beta   90.00
_cell.angle_gamma   90.00
#
_symmetry.space_group_name_H-M   'P 1'
#
loop_
_entity.id
_entity.type
_entity.pdbx_description
1 polymer ?
#
loop_
_entity_poly.entity_id
_entity_poly.type
_entity_poly.pdbx_seq_one_letter_code
_entity_poly.pdbx_strand_id
1 'polypeptide(L)'
;MSLEELRRKRDLLEGNTDIILDNIDVLANESKRVADVAHNAEVELEKLEAEFERQTGLNGTDCVFLFFATALQVLRWVIIDMTSHFGESSDQSKRLAENDKSIKDRVKERNADYRQKHLRNPNDPNSGYDITQSDKGYKNWMDIISSAVPYDAIKGSAQFGLDLNGRNHRMKTLGHDPILGWVFGPMNIMTDTLTMNTLRTFYIDRKTHYFVKETNLFTSFQDCYYSFREDKLRLAAAVFAQAVHLESDKFTKMGLPIPALSVFNEDFAGKLYLEQYDSLCLIRDLQTIGKQAGYAIAINMIIGLVHGLFYDPSKYSSRDVYEVKTRKILLYSNLIASASNVIYVAVSTYLGKGDAWKSLDFGGIAVTLYRLVTDLDFIRLVKEEFILGGFNKLIQGNQLNLKEISVWDC
;
A
#
# COMPACT_ATOMS: atom_id res chain seq x y z
N MET A 1 -79.30 11.72 -6.48
CA MET A 1 -78.16 11.64 -7.42
C MET A 1 -78.52 12.44 -8.66
N SER A 2 -77.78 13.50 -8.95
CA SER A 2 -78.07 14.34 -10.14
C SER A 2 -77.50 13.69 -11.41
N LEU A 3 -78.04 14.06 -12.58
CA LEU A 3 -77.49 13.62 -13.88
C LEU A 3 -76.01 14.03 -14.05
N GLU A 4 -75.65 15.17 -13.49
CA GLU A 4 -74.29 15.72 -13.51
C GLU A 4 -73.34 14.91 -12.64
N GLU A 5 -73.81 14.47 -11.45
CA GLU A 5 -73.07 13.56 -10.57
C GLU A 5 -72.82 12.21 -11.24
N LEU A 6 -73.80 11.67 -11.97
CA LEU A 6 -73.66 10.43 -12.75
C LEU A 6 -72.64 10.57 -13.89
N ARG A 7 -72.64 11.71 -14.60
CA ARG A 7 -71.65 11.98 -15.66
C ARG A 7 -70.23 12.06 -15.09
N ARG A 8 -70.04 12.78 -13.99
CA ARG A 8 -68.73 12.87 -13.31
C ARG A 8 -68.24 11.51 -12.81
N LYS A 9 -69.13 10.66 -12.29
CA LYS A 9 -68.79 9.29 -11.88
C LYS A 9 -68.36 8.44 -13.07
N ARG A 10 -69.06 8.54 -14.20
CA ARG A 10 -68.68 7.83 -15.44
C ARG A 10 -67.31 8.27 -15.94
N ASP A 11 -67.06 9.57 -16.05
CA ASP A 11 -65.80 10.11 -16.59
C ASP A 11 -64.60 9.73 -15.70
N LEU A 12 -64.79 9.70 -14.36
CA LEU A 12 -63.77 9.19 -13.45
C LEU A 12 -63.51 7.69 -13.65
N LEU A 13 -64.57 6.91 -13.83
CA LEU A 13 -64.48 5.46 -14.01
C LEU A 13 -63.79 5.10 -15.32
N GLU A 14 -64.04 5.87 -16.38
CA GLU A 14 -63.34 5.79 -17.66
C GLU A 14 -61.85 6.10 -17.48
N GLY A 15 -61.49 7.24 -16.86
CA GLY A 15 -60.08 7.59 -16.61
C GLY A 15 -59.33 6.59 -15.71
N ASN A 16 -59.99 6.03 -14.69
CA ASN A 16 -59.42 4.97 -13.86
C ASN A 16 -59.24 3.66 -14.65
N THR A 17 -60.14 3.36 -15.59
CA THR A 17 -60.03 2.17 -16.44
C THR A 17 -58.81 2.30 -17.36
N ASP A 18 -58.60 3.46 -17.97
CA ASP A 18 -57.42 3.72 -18.81
C ASP A 18 -56.11 3.58 -18.01
N ILE A 19 -56.06 4.14 -16.80
CA ILE A 19 -54.92 3.99 -15.88
C ILE A 19 -54.64 2.52 -15.55
N ILE A 20 -55.70 1.74 -15.29
CA ILE A 20 -55.56 0.31 -14.99
C ILE A 20 -55.04 -0.45 -16.20
N LEU A 21 -55.55 -0.18 -17.41
CA LEU A 21 -55.09 -0.81 -18.64
C LEU A 21 -53.61 -0.48 -18.92
N ASP A 22 -53.21 0.79 -18.78
CA ASP A 22 -51.81 1.20 -18.89
C ASP A 22 -50.91 0.44 -17.89
N ASN A 23 -51.35 0.33 -16.63
CA ASN A 23 -50.60 -0.39 -15.59
C ASN A 23 -50.52 -1.90 -15.88
N ILE A 24 -51.59 -2.50 -16.42
CA ILE A 24 -51.60 -3.91 -16.86
C ILE A 24 -50.58 -4.12 -17.97
N ASP A 25 -50.50 -3.22 -18.95
CA ASP A 25 -49.51 -3.31 -20.03
C ASP A 25 -48.08 -3.19 -19.51
N VAL A 26 -47.81 -2.29 -18.54
CA VAL A 26 -46.52 -2.19 -17.87
C VAL A 26 -46.16 -3.50 -17.17
N LEU A 27 -47.08 -4.08 -16.39
CA LEU A 27 -46.86 -5.34 -15.69
C LEU A 27 -46.68 -6.52 -16.65
N ALA A 28 -47.43 -6.57 -17.75
CA ALA A 28 -47.31 -7.61 -18.77
C ALA A 28 -45.94 -7.55 -19.47
N ASN A 29 -45.48 -6.35 -19.83
CA ASN A 29 -44.17 -6.15 -20.43
C ASN A 29 -43.05 -6.53 -19.45
N GLU A 30 -43.16 -6.15 -18.18
CA GLU A 30 -42.17 -6.53 -17.17
C GLU A 30 -42.15 -8.04 -16.92
N SER A 31 -43.33 -8.68 -16.85
CA SER A 31 -43.44 -10.14 -16.71
C SER A 31 -42.77 -10.86 -17.89
N LYS A 32 -42.96 -10.35 -19.11
CA LYS A 32 -42.30 -10.87 -20.31
C LYS A 32 -40.78 -10.69 -20.23
N ARG A 33 -40.31 -9.52 -19.83
CA ARG A 33 -38.87 -9.25 -19.64
C ARG A 33 -38.24 -10.22 -18.64
N VAL A 34 -38.87 -10.44 -17.49
CA VAL A 34 -38.40 -11.40 -16.47
C VAL A 34 -38.40 -12.83 -17.03
N ALA A 35 -39.44 -13.22 -17.77
CA ALA A 35 -39.50 -14.51 -18.44
C ALA A 35 -38.36 -14.67 -19.47
N ASP A 36 -38.04 -13.63 -20.24
CA ASP A 36 -36.93 -13.63 -21.18
C ASP A 36 -35.57 -13.77 -20.48
N VAL A 37 -35.36 -13.08 -19.34
CA VAL A 37 -34.14 -13.26 -18.52
C VAL A 37 -34.04 -14.70 -17.99
N ALA A 38 -35.14 -15.25 -17.49
CA ALA A 38 -35.17 -16.62 -16.96
C ALA A 38 -34.93 -17.67 -18.07
N HIS A 39 -35.50 -17.45 -19.26
CA HIS A 39 -35.29 -18.33 -20.42
C HIS A 39 -33.83 -18.31 -20.89
N ASN A 40 -33.17 -17.14 -20.82
CA ASN A 40 -31.77 -16.95 -21.22
C ASN A 40 -30.79 -16.99 -20.02
N ALA A 41 -31.18 -17.58 -18.89
CA ALA A 41 -30.42 -17.49 -17.64
C ALA A 41 -28.97 -17.98 -17.78
N GLU A 42 -28.76 -19.09 -18.50
CA GLU A 42 -27.42 -19.65 -18.76
C GLU A 42 -26.53 -18.62 -19.48
N VAL A 43 -27.03 -18.01 -20.55
CA VAL A 43 -26.30 -17.00 -21.33
C VAL A 43 -26.00 -15.75 -20.49
N GLU A 44 -26.93 -15.30 -19.65
CA GLU A 44 -26.71 -14.15 -18.78
C GLU A 44 -25.71 -14.44 -17.66
N LEU A 45 -25.73 -15.65 -17.10
CA LEU A 45 -24.74 -16.10 -16.11
C LEU A 45 -23.35 -16.22 -16.73
N GLU A 46 -23.22 -16.78 -17.93
CA GLU A 46 -21.94 -16.85 -18.66
C GLU A 46 -21.37 -15.46 -18.96
N LYS A 47 -22.21 -14.48 -19.34
CA LYS A 47 -21.77 -13.09 -19.53
C LYS A 47 -21.25 -12.48 -18.24
N LEU A 48 -21.94 -12.70 -17.12
CA LEU A 48 -21.52 -12.20 -15.81
C LEU A 48 -20.21 -12.86 -15.36
N GLU A 49 -20.03 -14.15 -15.63
CA GLU A 49 -18.79 -14.87 -15.38
C GLU A 49 -17.64 -14.32 -16.22
N ALA A 50 -17.83 -14.14 -17.52
CA ALA A 50 -16.83 -13.54 -18.41
C ALA A 50 -16.44 -12.12 -17.99
N GLU A 51 -17.41 -11.32 -17.54
CA GLU A 51 -17.15 -9.98 -17.04
C GLU A 51 -16.36 -9.99 -15.72
N PHE A 52 -16.68 -10.91 -14.81
CA PHE A 52 -15.90 -11.12 -13.59
C PHE A 52 -14.45 -11.51 -13.91
N GLU A 53 -14.24 -12.43 -14.85
CA GLU A 53 -12.91 -12.84 -15.27
C GLU A 53 -12.14 -11.70 -15.93
N ARG A 54 -12.81 -10.89 -16.75
CA ARG A 54 -12.23 -9.70 -17.37
C ARG A 54 -11.76 -8.67 -16.34
N GLN A 55 -12.55 -8.41 -15.31
CA GLN A 55 -12.18 -7.45 -14.26
C GLN A 55 -11.11 -8.00 -13.31
N THR A 56 -11.12 -9.30 -13.03
CA THR A 56 -10.23 -9.91 -12.03
C THR A 56 -8.99 -10.58 -12.62
N GLY A 57 -8.85 -10.61 -13.95
CA GLY A 57 -7.67 -11.09 -14.65
C GLY A 57 -6.45 -10.20 -14.39
N LEU A 58 -5.27 -10.80 -14.28
CA LEU A 58 -4.02 -10.04 -14.16
C LEU A 58 -3.65 -9.47 -15.54
N ASN A 59 -3.49 -8.16 -15.61
CA ASN A 59 -3.02 -7.43 -16.78
C ASN A 59 -1.49 -7.23 -16.75
N GLY A 60 -0.93 -6.58 -17.77
CA GLY A 60 0.52 -6.37 -17.86
C GLY A 60 1.13 -5.62 -16.67
N THR A 61 0.44 -4.61 -16.13
CA THR A 61 0.90 -3.88 -14.95
C THR A 61 0.88 -4.77 -13.71
N ASP A 62 -0.16 -5.58 -13.54
CA ASP A 62 -0.25 -6.52 -12.42
C ASP A 62 0.84 -7.59 -12.50
N CYS A 63 1.20 -8.04 -13.70
CA CYS A 63 2.30 -8.99 -13.91
C CYS A 63 3.65 -8.38 -13.51
N VAL A 64 3.92 -7.13 -13.87
CA VAL A 64 5.12 -6.40 -13.41
C VAL A 64 5.12 -6.29 -11.89
N PHE A 65 3.96 -5.96 -11.31
CA PHE A 65 3.82 -5.89 -9.85
C PHE A 65 3.99 -7.26 -9.17
N LEU A 66 3.56 -8.35 -9.80
CA LEU A 66 3.79 -9.71 -9.33
C LEU A 66 5.28 -10.03 -9.27
N PHE A 67 6.10 -9.61 -10.24
CA PHE A 67 7.55 -9.77 -10.17
C PHE A 67 8.15 -8.97 -9.01
N PHE A 68 7.70 -7.73 -8.80
CA PHE A 68 8.10 -6.93 -7.64
C PHE A 68 7.73 -7.61 -6.31
N ALA A 69 6.49 -8.06 -6.18
CA ALA A 69 5.98 -8.80 -5.03
C ALA A 69 6.81 -10.08 -4.79
N THR A 70 7.10 -10.84 -5.84
CA THR A 70 7.91 -12.05 -5.77
C THR A 70 9.34 -11.76 -5.31
N ALA A 71 9.97 -10.70 -5.83
CA ALA A 71 11.30 -10.30 -5.39
C ALA A 71 11.32 -9.94 -3.90
N LEU A 72 10.30 -9.21 -3.42
CA LEU A 72 10.17 -8.86 -2.01
C LEU A 72 9.94 -10.11 -1.12
N GLN A 73 9.14 -11.08 -1.60
CA GLN A 73 8.91 -12.35 -0.90
C GLN A 73 10.15 -13.25 -0.86
N VAL A 74 11.01 -13.21 -1.89
CA VAL A 74 12.29 -13.93 -1.91
C VAL A 74 13.30 -13.25 -0.98
N LEU A 75 13.34 -11.91 -0.97
CA LEU A 75 14.22 -11.12 -0.09
C LEU A 75 13.94 -11.40 1.40
N ARG A 76 12.72 -11.82 1.74
CA ARG A 76 12.34 -12.29 3.08
C ARG A 76 13.36 -13.25 3.68
N TRP A 77 13.89 -14.21 2.93
CA TRP A 77 14.82 -15.22 3.48
C TRP A 77 16.13 -14.57 3.92
N VAL A 78 16.62 -13.58 3.17
CA VAL A 78 17.83 -12.82 3.48
C VAL A 78 17.62 -11.97 4.73
N ILE A 79 16.45 -11.32 4.85
CA ILE A 79 16.10 -10.50 6.02
C ILE A 79 15.99 -11.39 7.27
N ILE A 80 15.35 -12.55 7.18
CA ILE A 80 15.24 -13.50 8.28
C ILE A 80 16.62 -13.97 8.73
N ASP A 81 17.49 -14.33 7.79
CA ASP A 81 18.85 -14.79 8.08
C ASP A 81 19.69 -13.69 8.76
N MET A 82 19.67 -12.46 8.23
CA MET A 82 20.39 -11.32 8.83
C MET A 82 19.82 -10.88 10.19
N THR A 83 18.50 -11.00 10.40
CA THR A 83 17.83 -10.55 11.63
C THR A 83 17.71 -11.62 12.71
N SER A 84 18.15 -12.85 12.42
CA SER A 84 18.19 -13.96 13.37
C SER A 84 18.99 -13.62 14.65
N HIS A 85 19.97 -12.70 14.56
CA HIS A 85 20.76 -12.18 15.67
C HIS A 85 20.25 -10.85 16.30
N PHE A 86 19.24 -10.20 15.71
CA PHE A 86 18.68 -8.92 16.20
C PHE A 86 17.48 -9.10 17.16
N GLY A 87 17.26 -10.32 17.63
CA GLY A 87 16.07 -10.71 18.41
C GLY A 87 16.01 -10.28 19.88
N GLU A 88 17.01 -9.57 20.38
CA GLU A 88 17.00 -9.06 21.76
C GLU A 88 16.76 -7.56 21.79
N SER A 89 15.49 -7.13 21.71
CA SER A 89 14.92 -5.94 22.38
C SER A 89 13.72 -5.37 21.61
N SER A 90 12.55 -5.98 21.81
CA SER A 90 11.27 -5.27 21.65
C SER A 90 10.74 -4.78 23.00
N ASP A 91 11.63 -4.57 23.97
CA ASP A 91 11.25 -4.08 25.29
C ASP A 91 11.11 -2.56 25.20
N GLN A 92 9.86 -2.08 25.13
CA GLN A 92 9.55 -0.65 25.06
C GLN A 92 10.16 0.12 26.24
N SER A 93 10.42 -0.52 27.38
CA SER A 93 11.04 0.10 28.55
C SER A 93 12.51 0.51 28.34
N LYS A 94 13.19 -0.08 27.35
CA LYS A 94 14.59 0.22 27.01
C LYS A 94 14.74 1.31 25.95
N ARG A 95 13.62 1.83 25.40
CA ARG A 95 13.64 2.86 24.35
C ARG A 95 13.98 4.23 24.91
N LEU A 96 14.80 4.95 24.16
CA LEU A 96 15.41 6.20 24.59
C LEU A 96 14.57 7.41 24.14
N ALA A 97 14.81 8.56 24.77
CA ALA A 97 14.26 9.81 24.28
C ALA A 97 14.85 10.16 22.90
N GLU A 98 14.09 10.84 22.05
CA GLU A 98 14.53 11.23 20.70
C GLU A 98 15.83 12.06 20.70
N ASN A 99 16.05 12.86 21.74
CA ASN A 99 17.23 13.70 21.89
C ASN A 99 18.36 13.04 22.70
N ASP A 100 18.26 11.74 23.01
CA ASP A 100 19.23 11.02 23.82
C ASP A 100 20.64 11.08 23.21
N LYS A 101 21.64 11.28 24.07
CA LYS A 101 23.02 11.46 23.66
C LYS A 101 23.60 10.20 23.00
N SER A 102 23.22 9.02 23.46
CA SER A 102 23.74 7.74 22.93
C SER A 102 23.29 7.45 21.50
N ILE A 103 22.06 7.85 21.12
CA ILE A 103 21.57 7.76 19.74
C ILE A 103 22.40 8.69 18.84
N LYS A 104 22.61 9.94 19.28
CA LYS A 104 23.40 10.93 18.54
C LYS A 104 24.86 10.50 18.38
N ASP A 105 25.44 9.92 19.41
CA ASP A 105 26.82 9.43 19.38
C ASP A 105 26.95 8.23 18.44
N ARG A 106 25.99 7.30 18.42
CA ARG A 106 25.93 6.19 17.45
C ARG A 106 25.82 6.66 16.00
N VAL A 107 24.96 7.64 15.73
CA VAL A 107 24.84 8.23 14.38
C VAL A 107 26.15 8.86 13.95
N LYS A 108 26.80 9.64 14.83
CA LYS A 108 28.11 10.24 14.57
C LYS A 108 29.19 9.20 14.31
N GLU A 109 29.24 8.14 15.12
CA GLU A 109 30.18 7.03 14.97
C GLU A 109 30.01 6.35 13.61
N ARG A 110 28.77 5.96 13.25
CA ARG A 110 28.51 5.35 11.94
C ARG A 110 28.89 6.24 10.77
N ASN A 111 28.60 7.54 10.86
CA ASN A 111 28.98 8.50 9.82
C ASN A 111 30.49 8.67 9.73
N ALA A 112 31.20 8.68 10.87
CA ALA A 112 32.66 8.74 10.92
C ALA A 112 33.30 7.47 10.33
N ASP A 113 32.76 6.30 10.66
CA ASP A 113 33.16 5.00 10.11
C ASP A 113 32.99 4.96 8.59
N TYR A 114 31.82 5.39 8.10
CA TYR A 114 31.54 5.43 6.67
C TYR A 114 32.51 6.38 5.97
N ARG A 115 32.75 7.57 6.53
CA ARG A 115 33.74 8.53 6.02
C ARG A 115 35.13 7.90 5.94
N GLN A 116 35.61 7.29 7.02
CA GLN A 116 36.96 6.74 7.08
C GLN A 116 37.17 5.62 6.06
N LYS A 117 36.16 4.77 5.85
CA LYS A 117 36.22 3.65 4.91
C LYS A 117 36.18 4.06 3.44
N HIS A 118 35.51 5.18 3.13
CA HIS A 118 35.18 5.53 1.74
C HIS A 118 35.86 6.82 1.25
N LEU A 119 36.39 7.67 2.13
CA LEU A 119 37.15 8.86 1.72
C LEU A 119 38.54 8.45 1.24
N ARG A 120 38.98 9.03 0.12
CA ARG A 120 40.32 8.79 -0.44
C ARG A 120 41.41 9.13 0.58
N ASN A 121 42.31 8.17 0.81
CA ASN A 121 43.52 8.40 1.59
C ASN A 121 44.53 9.19 0.75
N PRO A 122 45.05 10.33 1.23
CA PRO A 122 46.09 11.07 0.53
C PRO A 122 47.35 10.26 0.19
N ASN A 123 47.62 9.21 0.97
CA ASN A 123 48.81 8.36 0.81
C ASN A 123 48.56 7.11 -0.05
N ASP A 124 47.31 6.85 -0.46
CA ASP A 124 46.94 5.73 -1.34
C ASP A 124 45.93 6.20 -2.40
N PRO A 125 46.40 6.59 -3.60
CA PRO A 125 45.56 7.09 -4.69
C PRO A 125 44.48 6.11 -5.15
N ASN A 126 44.64 4.81 -4.89
CA ASN A 126 43.69 3.76 -5.26
C ASN A 126 42.64 3.49 -4.17
N SER A 127 42.73 4.16 -3.03
CA SER A 127 41.78 4.02 -1.93
C SER A 127 40.62 5.00 -2.04
N GLY A 128 39.40 4.53 -1.73
CA GLY A 128 38.23 5.38 -1.53
C GLY A 128 37.83 6.25 -2.72
N TYR A 129 37.12 7.34 -2.40
CA TYR A 129 36.51 8.26 -3.35
C TYR A 129 36.82 9.72 -3.00
N ASP A 130 36.87 10.57 -4.02
CA ASP A 130 36.99 12.02 -3.86
C ASP A 130 35.66 12.68 -3.49
N ILE A 131 35.75 13.92 -3.03
CA ILE A 131 34.61 14.81 -2.81
C ILE A 131 34.49 15.73 -4.02
N THR A 132 33.50 15.49 -4.87
CA THR A 132 33.25 16.29 -6.08
C THR A 132 32.14 17.30 -5.82
N GLN A 133 32.38 18.57 -6.16
CA GLN A 133 31.35 19.60 -6.10
C GLN A 133 30.40 19.49 -7.29
N SER A 134 29.13 19.85 -7.07
CA SER A 134 28.12 19.83 -8.12
C SER A 134 28.10 21.13 -8.92
N ASP A 135 28.07 21.02 -10.24
CA ASP A 135 27.83 22.16 -11.13
C ASP A 135 26.39 22.71 -11.02
N LYS A 136 25.46 21.88 -10.53
CA LYS A 136 24.04 22.20 -10.35
C LYS A 136 23.64 22.48 -8.90
N GLY A 137 24.62 22.53 -8.00
CA GLY A 137 24.40 22.80 -6.58
C GLY A 137 23.85 21.64 -5.76
N TYR A 138 23.87 20.40 -6.28
CA TYR A 138 23.57 19.21 -5.48
C TYR A 138 24.65 18.98 -4.40
N LYS A 139 24.24 18.37 -3.27
CA LYS A 139 25.18 17.98 -2.22
C LYS A 139 26.12 16.89 -2.71
N ASN A 140 27.38 16.96 -2.29
CA ASN A 140 28.30 15.84 -2.44
C ASN A 140 27.95 14.73 -1.43
N TRP A 141 28.48 13.52 -1.65
CA TRP A 141 28.18 12.36 -0.82
C TRP A 141 28.57 12.54 0.67
N MET A 142 29.61 13.34 0.94
CA MET A 142 30.08 13.64 2.30
C MET A 142 29.13 14.58 3.03
N ASP A 143 28.61 15.59 2.31
CA ASP A 143 27.58 16.48 2.82
C ASP A 143 26.28 15.73 3.06
N ILE A 144 25.92 14.72 2.26
CA ILE A 144 24.71 13.90 2.44
C ILE A 144 24.74 13.13 3.75
N ILE A 145 25.84 12.44 4.07
CA ILE A 145 25.92 11.64 5.31
C ILE A 145 26.05 12.49 6.57
N SER A 146 26.56 13.72 6.46
CA SER A 146 26.86 14.58 7.62
C SER A 146 25.68 15.47 8.04
N SER A 147 24.49 15.12 7.57
CA SER A 147 23.41 16.06 7.31
C SER A 147 22.11 15.50 7.85
N ALA A 148 21.36 16.29 8.63
CA ALA A 148 20.04 15.86 9.09
C ALA A 148 19.06 15.74 7.92
N VAL A 149 18.25 14.69 7.87
CA VAL A 149 17.39 14.38 6.73
C VAL A 149 16.32 15.46 6.50
N PRO A 150 15.87 15.69 5.25
CA PRO A 150 14.91 16.78 4.95
C PRO A 150 13.52 16.53 5.54
N TYR A 151 13.12 15.27 5.68
CA TYR A 151 11.77 14.91 6.12
C TYR A 151 11.55 15.03 7.65
N ASP A 152 12.60 15.39 8.41
CA ASP A 152 12.49 15.87 9.81
C ASP A 152 12.00 17.33 9.90
N ALA A 153 11.93 18.06 8.78
CA ALA A 153 11.55 19.45 8.78
C ALA A 153 10.09 19.65 9.23
N ILE A 154 9.90 20.59 10.16
CA ILE A 154 8.59 20.97 10.70
C ILE A 154 8.34 22.47 10.50
N LYS A 155 9.40 23.30 10.47
CA LYS A 155 9.26 24.75 10.47
C LYS A 155 8.75 25.23 9.12
N GLY A 156 7.78 26.15 9.15
CA GLY A 156 7.16 26.66 7.92
C GLY A 156 6.22 25.66 7.24
N SER A 157 5.81 24.58 7.92
CA SER A 157 4.80 23.66 7.38
C SER A 157 3.39 24.29 7.37
N ALA A 158 3.04 25.06 8.40
CA ALA A 158 1.71 25.68 8.55
C ALA A 158 1.30 26.61 7.40
N GLN A 159 2.25 27.33 6.77
CA GLN A 159 1.97 28.18 5.59
C GLN A 159 1.51 27.38 4.36
N PHE A 160 1.75 26.07 4.32
CA PHE A 160 1.28 25.16 3.27
C PHE A 160 0.04 24.35 3.68
N GLY A 161 -0.59 24.72 4.81
CA GLY A 161 -1.72 23.99 5.40
C GLY A 161 -1.29 22.64 5.97
N LEU A 162 -0.02 22.49 6.34
CA LEU A 162 0.52 21.25 6.91
C LEU A 162 0.79 21.48 8.40
N ASP A 163 -0.02 20.90 9.28
CA ASP A 163 0.14 21.04 10.75
C ASP A 163 1.18 20.06 11.31
N LEU A 164 2.41 20.10 10.77
CA LEU A 164 3.49 19.25 11.25
C LEU A 164 3.98 19.71 12.62
N ASN A 165 4.31 18.75 13.48
CA ASN A 165 4.93 18.95 14.78
C ASN A 165 5.77 17.71 15.17
N GLY A 166 6.47 17.81 16.29
CA GLY A 166 7.35 16.74 16.78
C GLY A 166 6.66 15.39 16.95
N ARG A 167 5.34 15.35 17.15
CA ARG A 167 4.59 14.10 17.38
C ARG A 167 4.03 13.46 16.11
N ASN A 168 3.85 14.20 15.02
CA ASN A 168 3.14 13.68 13.83
C ASN A 168 3.97 13.67 12.54
N HIS A 169 5.11 14.38 12.47
CA HIS A 169 5.90 14.50 11.24
C HIS A 169 6.34 13.13 10.70
N ARG A 170 6.77 12.21 11.56
CA ARG A 170 7.19 10.87 11.16
C ARG A 170 6.07 10.06 10.50
N MET A 171 4.85 10.19 11.03
CA MET A 171 3.68 9.50 10.46
C MET A 171 3.27 10.11 9.11
N LYS A 172 3.32 11.44 9.01
CA LYS A 172 2.84 12.19 7.84
C LYS A 172 3.84 12.28 6.69
N THR A 173 5.09 11.87 6.87
CA THR A 173 6.13 11.99 5.84
C THR A 173 6.70 10.63 5.48
N LEU A 174 6.75 10.33 4.18
CA LEU A 174 7.07 9.00 3.68
C LEU A 174 8.53 8.61 3.90
N GLY A 175 9.41 9.57 4.17
CA GLY A 175 10.82 9.30 4.51
C GLY A 175 11.01 8.51 5.81
N HIS A 176 10.08 8.59 6.78
CA HIS A 176 10.12 7.76 8.00
C HIS A 176 9.32 6.46 7.87
N ASP A 177 8.66 6.22 6.75
CA ASP A 177 7.98 4.95 6.55
C ASP A 177 9.04 3.83 6.49
N PRO A 178 8.90 2.72 7.24
CA PRO A 178 9.90 1.64 7.22
C PRO A 178 10.16 1.01 5.85
N ILE A 179 9.31 1.27 4.85
CA ILE A 179 9.36 0.67 3.51
C ILE A 179 9.34 1.73 2.44
N LEU A 180 8.29 2.56 2.44
CA LEU A 180 8.18 3.65 1.48
C LEU A 180 9.36 4.62 1.68
N GLY A 181 9.91 4.71 2.90
CA GLY A 181 11.13 5.46 3.18
C GLY A 181 12.35 4.97 2.40
N TRP A 182 12.42 3.70 1.97
CA TRP A 182 13.51 3.24 1.09
C TRP A 182 13.38 3.69 -0.36
N VAL A 183 12.20 4.17 -0.75
CA VAL A 183 11.95 4.76 -2.07
C VAL A 183 12.00 6.29 -1.97
N PHE A 184 11.17 6.87 -1.11
CA PHE A 184 11.03 8.32 -0.98
C PHE A 184 12.19 8.93 -0.20
N GLY A 185 12.74 8.25 0.81
CA GLY A 185 13.80 8.77 1.67
C GLY A 185 15.11 9.08 0.94
N PRO A 186 15.74 8.13 0.21
CA PRO A 186 16.92 8.42 -0.60
C PRO A 186 16.69 9.51 -1.64
N MET A 187 15.53 9.49 -2.33
CA MET A 187 15.15 10.56 -3.26
C MET A 187 15.08 11.91 -2.56
N ASN A 188 14.38 11.99 -1.43
CA ASN A 188 14.21 13.18 -0.61
C ASN A 188 15.58 13.72 -0.14
N ILE A 189 16.44 12.86 0.40
CA ILE A 189 17.79 13.20 0.86
C ILE A 189 18.65 13.77 -0.28
N MET A 190 18.61 13.18 -1.47
CA MET A 190 19.43 13.61 -2.62
C MET A 190 18.97 14.93 -3.24
N THR A 191 17.69 15.29 -3.04
CA THR A 191 17.06 16.44 -3.70
C THR A 191 16.65 17.54 -2.74
N ASP A 192 16.99 17.40 -1.46
CA ASP A 192 16.56 18.29 -0.39
C ASP A 192 15.03 18.49 -0.39
N THR A 193 14.29 17.42 -0.65
CA THR A 193 12.82 17.43 -0.67
C THR A 193 12.23 16.60 0.46
N LEU A 194 10.95 16.77 0.72
CA LEU A 194 10.16 15.97 1.66
C LEU A 194 8.86 15.58 0.96
N THR A 195 8.51 14.29 1.00
CA THR A 195 7.24 13.79 0.45
C THR A 195 6.27 13.40 1.56
N MET A 196 5.08 13.98 1.54
CA MET A 196 3.99 13.70 2.46
C MET A 196 3.31 12.37 2.13
N ASN A 197 2.58 11.80 3.09
CA ASN A 197 1.70 10.64 2.88
C ASN A 197 0.59 10.89 1.83
N THR A 198 0.25 12.16 1.57
CA THR A 198 -0.63 12.61 0.48
C THR A 198 0.08 12.74 -0.86
N LEU A 199 1.35 12.34 -0.96
CA LEU A 199 2.25 12.46 -2.12
C LEU A 199 2.62 13.90 -2.52
N ARG A 200 2.08 14.92 -1.83
CA ARG A 200 2.55 16.31 -1.95
C ARG A 200 4.03 16.38 -1.55
N THR A 201 4.84 17.04 -2.37
CA THR A 201 6.30 17.08 -2.19
C THR A 201 6.78 18.52 -2.09
N PHE A 202 7.76 18.79 -1.23
CA PHE A 202 8.21 20.15 -0.93
C PHE A 202 9.73 20.22 -0.93
N TYR A 203 10.29 21.33 -1.41
CA TYR A 203 11.70 21.63 -1.19
C TYR A 203 11.91 22.13 0.25
N ILE A 204 12.96 21.64 0.88
CA ILE A 204 13.32 21.90 2.27
C ILE A 204 14.70 22.57 2.30
N ASP A 205 14.81 23.71 2.96
CA ASP A 205 16.11 24.24 3.34
C ASP A 205 16.64 23.41 4.51
N ARG A 206 17.56 22.51 4.18
CA ARG A 206 18.16 21.58 5.15
C ARG A 206 19.08 22.24 6.18
N LYS A 207 19.51 23.49 6.00
CA LYS A 207 20.28 24.21 7.03
C LYS A 207 19.37 24.74 8.14
N THR A 208 18.21 25.27 7.76
CA THR A 208 17.26 25.89 8.69
C THR A 208 16.12 24.95 9.10
N HIS A 209 15.99 23.81 8.42
CA HIS A 209 14.87 22.86 8.51
C HIS A 209 13.52 23.52 8.20
N TYR A 210 13.48 24.33 7.16
CA TYR A 210 12.33 25.15 6.79
C TYR A 210 11.74 24.73 5.44
N PHE A 211 10.41 24.68 5.34
CA PHE A 211 9.70 24.47 4.08
C PHE A 211 9.84 25.67 3.15
N VAL A 212 10.34 25.46 1.94
CA VAL A 212 10.60 26.54 0.98
C VAL A 212 9.43 26.73 0.02
N LYS A 213 9.08 25.69 -0.74
CA LYS A 213 8.00 25.73 -1.74
C LYS A 213 7.52 24.32 -2.09
N GLU A 214 6.29 24.22 -2.56
CA GLU A 214 5.74 22.99 -3.12
C GLU A 214 6.36 22.67 -4.48
N THR A 215 6.58 21.39 -4.73
CA THR A 215 7.00 20.79 -6.00
C THR A 215 6.15 19.54 -6.24
N ASN A 216 6.46 18.75 -7.26
CA ASN A 216 5.80 17.48 -7.50
C ASN A 216 6.79 16.31 -7.46
N LEU A 217 6.22 15.12 -7.29
CA LEU A 217 6.97 13.88 -7.15
C LEU A 217 7.82 13.57 -8.40
N PHE A 218 7.28 13.82 -9.59
CA PHE A 218 7.99 13.60 -10.85
C PHE A 218 9.26 14.45 -10.96
N THR A 219 9.16 15.74 -10.61
CA THR A 219 10.30 16.66 -10.60
C THR A 219 11.37 16.20 -9.61
N SER A 220 10.95 15.73 -8.43
CA SER A 220 11.88 15.22 -7.40
C SER A 220 12.58 13.92 -7.86
N PHE A 221 11.88 13.02 -8.55
CA PHE A 221 12.52 11.85 -9.17
C PHE A 221 13.48 12.22 -10.29
N GLN A 222 13.11 13.21 -11.12
CA GLN A 222 13.96 13.71 -12.19
C GLN A 222 15.24 14.36 -11.65
N ASP A 223 15.13 15.18 -10.60
CA ASP A 223 16.27 15.78 -9.91
C ASP A 223 17.15 14.71 -9.25
N CYS A 224 16.55 13.70 -8.63
CA CYS A 224 17.26 12.56 -8.06
C CYS A 224 18.07 11.82 -9.14
N TYR A 225 17.46 11.58 -10.31
CA TYR A 225 18.14 10.96 -11.45
C TYR A 225 19.31 11.80 -11.96
N TYR A 226 19.15 13.13 -12.10
CA TYR A 226 20.24 14.00 -12.53
C TYR A 226 21.36 14.06 -11.49
N SER A 227 21.01 14.16 -10.21
CA SER A 227 21.97 14.12 -9.10
C SER A 227 22.79 12.83 -9.10
N PHE A 228 22.14 11.67 -9.29
CA PHE A 228 22.80 10.36 -9.40
C PHE A 228 23.72 10.25 -10.62
N ARG A 229 23.29 10.78 -11.78
CA ARG A 229 24.08 10.72 -13.01
C ARG A 229 25.38 11.51 -12.92
N GLU A 230 25.34 12.62 -12.20
CA GLU A 230 26.50 13.48 -11.98
C GLU A 230 27.48 12.85 -10.99
N ASP A 231 26.99 12.26 -9.89
CA ASP A 231 27.80 11.49 -8.95
C ASP A 231 27.02 10.31 -8.37
N LYS A 232 27.43 9.09 -8.77
CA LYS A 232 26.80 7.84 -8.36
C LYS A 232 26.90 7.57 -6.86
N LEU A 233 27.88 8.17 -6.19
CA LEU A 233 28.08 8.00 -4.74
C LEU A 233 26.98 8.67 -3.93
N ARG A 234 26.28 9.66 -4.48
CA ARG A 234 25.17 10.34 -3.80
C ARG A 234 24.03 9.38 -3.45
N LEU A 235 23.72 8.44 -4.34
CA LEU A 235 22.69 7.43 -4.07
C LEU A 235 23.13 6.47 -2.96
N ALA A 236 24.37 5.99 -3.01
CA ALA A 236 24.92 5.13 -1.96
C ALA A 236 24.93 5.84 -0.60
N ALA A 237 25.35 7.10 -0.56
CA ALA A 237 25.33 7.93 0.63
C ALA A 237 23.92 8.22 1.14
N ALA A 238 22.95 8.45 0.25
CA ALA A 238 21.56 8.69 0.62
C ALA A 238 20.88 7.44 1.17
N VAL A 239 21.14 6.27 0.58
CA VAL A 239 20.67 4.97 1.11
C VAL A 239 21.31 4.68 2.48
N PHE A 240 22.60 4.98 2.65
CA PHE A 240 23.26 4.88 3.95
C PHE A 240 22.65 5.83 4.98
N ALA A 241 22.46 7.10 4.63
CA ALA A 241 21.84 8.10 5.51
C ALA A 241 20.41 7.69 5.89
N GLN A 242 19.62 7.17 4.94
CA GLN A 242 18.29 6.59 5.20
C GLN A 242 18.36 5.44 6.21
N ALA A 243 19.30 4.52 6.04
CA ALA A 243 19.48 3.38 6.93
C ALA A 243 19.81 3.82 8.37
N VAL A 244 20.76 4.75 8.50
CA VAL A 244 21.16 5.32 9.79
C VAL A 244 20.00 6.06 10.44
N HIS A 245 19.23 6.82 9.66
CA HIS A 245 18.10 7.59 10.14
C HIS A 245 16.97 6.70 10.67
N LEU A 246 16.48 5.75 9.86
CA LEU A 246 15.45 4.80 10.28
C LEU A 246 15.89 3.98 11.50
N GLU A 247 17.16 3.57 11.55
CA GLU A 247 17.70 2.87 12.72
C GLU A 247 17.66 3.74 13.98
N SER A 248 18.05 5.02 13.89
CA SER A 248 18.00 5.93 15.03
C SER A 248 16.58 6.16 15.54
N ASP A 249 15.61 6.34 14.64
CA ASP A 249 14.20 6.55 14.98
C ASP A 249 13.56 5.31 15.61
N LYS A 250 13.90 4.12 15.11
CA LYS A 250 13.43 2.82 15.63
C LYS A 250 13.72 2.65 17.14
N PHE A 251 14.81 3.23 17.65
CA PHE A 251 15.21 3.12 19.06
C PHE A 251 14.62 4.20 19.97
N THR A 252 13.93 5.18 19.40
CA THR A 252 13.24 6.22 20.17
C THR A 252 11.91 5.72 20.75
N LYS A 253 11.42 6.38 21.80
CA LYS A 253 10.08 6.10 22.34
C LYS A 253 8.95 6.25 21.31
N MET A 254 9.05 7.20 20.38
CA MET A 254 8.05 7.38 19.32
C MET A 254 8.11 6.30 18.24
N GLY A 255 9.30 5.73 18.00
CA GLY A 255 9.48 4.67 17.01
C GLY A 255 9.22 5.15 15.57
N LEU A 256 8.88 4.18 14.72
CA LEU A 256 8.55 4.38 13.31
C LEU A 256 7.10 3.98 13.02
N PRO A 257 6.38 4.70 12.14
CA PRO A 257 4.99 4.40 11.82
C PRO A 257 4.79 2.99 11.26
N ILE A 258 3.56 2.48 11.33
CA ILE A 258 3.21 1.22 10.67
C ILE A 258 3.42 1.38 9.17
N PRO A 259 4.14 0.45 8.51
CA PRO A 259 4.52 0.62 7.12
C PRO A 259 3.32 0.78 6.19
N ALA A 260 3.44 1.74 5.28
CA ALA A 260 2.49 2.18 4.27
C ALA A 260 1.12 2.66 4.77
N LEU A 261 0.76 2.42 6.04
CA LEU A 261 -0.59 2.65 6.58
C LEU A 261 -1.05 4.11 6.47
N SER A 262 -0.14 5.06 6.67
CA SER A 262 -0.48 6.50 6.64
C SER A 262 -0.91 7.01 5.26
N VAL A 263 -0.59 6.27 4.18
CA VAL A 263 -1.06 6.58 2.82
C VAL A 263 -2.51 6.15 2.62
N PHE A 264 -2.93 5.04 3.25
CA PHE A 264 -4.28 4.49 3.07
C PHE A 264 -5.29 5.05 4.05
N ASN A 265 -4.86 5.28 5.28
CA ASN A 265 -5.71 5.73 6.36
C ASN A 265 -4.90 6.53 7.38
N GLU A 266 -4.73 7.82 7.10
CA GLU A 266 -3.99 8.75 7.97
C GLU A 266 -4.59 8.82 9.38
N ASP A 267 -5.91 8.82 9.51
CA ASP A 267 -6.58 8.91 10.81
C ASP A 267 -6.31 7.67 11.67
N PHE A 268 -6.40 6.48 11.08
CA PHE A 268 -6.12 5.22 11.78
C PHE A 268 -4.62 5.07 12.07
N ALA A 269 -3.76 5.42 11.11
CA ALA A 269 -2.31 5.45 11.33
C ALA A 269 -1.93 6.41 12.46
N GLY A 270 -2.57 7.58 12.49
CA GLY A 270 -2.38 8.59 13.53
C GLY A 270 -2.82 8.09 14.91
N LYS A 271 -3.98 7.44 15.02
CA LYS A 271 -4.47 6.85 16.29
C LYS A 271 -3.49 5.81 16.83
N LEU A 272 -3.12 4.82 16.03
CA LEU A 272 -2.18 3.77 16.44
C LEU A 272 -0.81 4.34 16.83
N TYR A 273 -0.29 5.29 16.04
CA TYR A 273 1.00 5.90 16.31
C TYR A 273 0.98 6.78 17.58
N LEU A 274 -0.10 7.52 17.84
CA LEU A 274 -0.28 8.30 19.08
C LEU A 274 -0.45 7.42 20.31
N GLU A 275 -1.04 6.24 20.15
CA GLU A 275 -1.12 5.19 21.17
C GLU A 275 0.19 4.41 21.36
N GLN A 276 1.28 4.84 20.69
CA GLN A 276 2.60 4.21 20.72
C GLN A 276 2.64 2.79 20.15
N TYR A 277 1.66 2.45 19.30
CA TYR A 277 1.64 1.23 18.51
C TYR A 277 2.37 1.47 17.18
N ASP A 278 3.66 1.10 17.16
CA ASP A 278 4.58 1.38 16.07
C ASP A 278 4.92 0.13 15.24
N SER A 279 5.74 0.28 14.20
CA SER A 279 6.14 -0.84 13.32
C SER A 279 6.79 -2.02 14.07
N LEU A 280 7.52 -1.75 15.16
CA LEU A 280 8.12 -2.78 15.99
C LEU A 280 7.10 -3.49 16.88
N CYS A 281 6.05 -2.81 17.34
CA CYS A 281 4.92 -3.42 18.03
C CYS A 281 4.18 -4.37 17.10
N LEU A 282 3.91 -3.94 15.86
CA LEU A 282 3.31 -4.79 14.83
C LEU A 282 4.19 -6.03 14.57
N ILE A 283 5.50 -5.83 14.37
CA ILE A 283 6.43 -6.95 14.15
C ILE A 283 6.48 -7.88 15.37
N ARG A 284 6.53 -7.36 16.60
CA ARG A 284 6.53 -8.17 17.83
C ARG A 284 5.26 -9.00 17.94
N ASP A 285 4.11 -8.38 17.76
CA ASP A 285 2.82 -9.05 17.89
C ASP A 285 2.68 -10.12 16.80
N LEU A 286 3.19 -9.86 15.58
CA LEU A 286 3.30 -10.87 14.53
C LEU A 286 4.38 -11.94 14.81
N GLN A 287 5.45 -11.61 15.54
CA GLN A 287 6.52 -12.54 15.93
C GLN A 287 6.08 -13.52 17.01
N THR A 288 5.02 -13.23 17.78
CA THR A 288 4.39 -14.23 18.67
C THR A 288 3.84 -15.43 17.89
N ILE A 289 3.54 -15.25 16.59
CA ILE A 289 3.12 -16.29 15.64
C ILE A 289 4.35 -17.01 15.00
N GLY A 290 5.57 -16.60 15.36
CA GLY A 290 6.85 -17.11 14.86
C GLY A 290 7.55 -16.13 13.92
N LYS A 291 8.87 -15.90 14.11
CA LYS A 291 9.64 -14.86 13.38
C LYS A 291 9.47 -14.90 11.86
N GLN A 292 9.58 -16.09 11.28
CA GLN A 292 9.45 -16.32 9.85
C GLN A 292 8.04 -15.97 9.32
N ALA A 293 7.00 -16.40 10.05
CA ALA A 293 5.60 -16.11 9.70
C ALA A 293 5.29 -14.61 9.83
N GLY A 294 5.81 -13.96 10.86
CA GLY A 294 5.61 -12.53 11.06
C GLY A 294 6.16 -11.67 9.92
N TYR A 295 7.36 -11.98 9.41
CA TYR A 295 7.90 -11.30 8.23
C TYR A 295 7.09 -11.57 6.96
N ALA A 296 6.63 -12.81 6.75
CA ALA A 296 5.78 -13.14 5.61
C ALA A 296 4.45 -12.37 5.65
N ILE A 297 3.82 -12.27 6.83
CA ILE A 297 2.59 -11.50 7.02
C ILE A 297 2.83 -10.01 6.79
N ALA A 298 3.93 -9.45 7.31
CA ALA A 298 4.29 -8.06 7.07
C ALA A 298 4.47 -7.78 5.57
N ILE A 299 5.29 -8.57 4.86
CA ILE A 299 5.49 -8.46 3.41
C ILE A 299 4.17 -8.55 2.64
N ASN A 300 3.27 -9.45 3.04
CA ASN A 300 1.94 -9.56 2.46
C ASN A 300 1.11 -8.29 2.64
N MET A 301 1.13 -7.71 3.85
CA MET A 301 0.43 -6.45 4.12
C MET A 301 0.94 -5.35 3.20
N ILE A 302 2.26 -5.26 3.03
CA ILE A 302 2.92 -4.24 2.20
C ILE A 302 2.50 -4.39 0.74
N ILE A 303 2.63 -5.59 0.18
CA ILE A 303 2.24 -5.89 -1.20
C ILE A 303 0.76 -5.57 -1.41
N GLY A 304 -0.10 -5.99 -0.48
CA GLY A 304 -1.55 -5.75 -0.56
C GLY A 304 -1.92 -4.28 -0.54
N LEU A 305 -1.30 -3.53 0.37
CA LEU A 305 -1.43 -2.09 0.47
C LEU A 305 -0.97 -1.40 -0.82
N VAL A 306 0.29 -1.60 -1.23
CA VAL A 306 0.84 -0.91 -2.42
C VAL A 306 0.07 -1.26 -3.69
N HIS A 307 -0.34 -2.51 -3.89
CA HIS A 307 -1.18 -2.88 -5.03
C HIS A 307 -2.55 -2.21 -4.98
N GLY A 308 -3.11 -2.06 -3.77
CA GLY A 308 -4.36 -1.37 -3.51
C GLY A 308 -4.36 0.10 -3.94
N LEU A 309 -3.20 0.76 -4.03
CA LEU A 309 -3.10 2.16 -4.52
C LEU A 309 -3.43 2.29 -6.01
N PHE A 310 -3.35 1.21 -6.77
CA PHE A 310 -3.70 1.20 -8.20
C PHE A 310 -5.20 0.95 -8.44
N TYR A 311 -6.01 0.84 -7.37
CA TYR A 311 -7.45 0.73 -7.48
C TYR A 311 -8.07 1.99 -8.10
N ASP A 312 -8.93 1.79 -9.08
CA ASP A 312 -9.64 2.86 -9.78
C ASP A 312 -11.16 2.56 -9.76
N PRO A 313 -11.95 3.31 -8.98
CA PRO A 313 -13.39 3.07 -8.86
C PRO A 313 -14.17 3.29 -10.16
N SER A 314 -13.57 3.93 -11.18
CA SER A 314 -14.19 4.08 -12.50
C SER A 314 -14.05 2.84 -13.39
N LYS A 315 -13.10 1.93 -13.06
CA LYS A 315 -12.77 0.75 -13.87
C LYS A 315 -13.31 -0.57 -13.31
N TYR A 316 -13.51 -0.63 -12.01
CA TYR A 316 -13.90 -1.85 -11.30
C TYR A 316 -15.25 -1.67 -10.62
N SER A 317 -16.07 -2.72 -10.63
CA SER A 317 -17.41 -2.69 -10.05
C SER A 317 -17.43 -2.50 -8.53
N SER A 318 -16.39 -2.99 -7.84
CA SER A 318 -16.22 -2.83 -6.40
C SER A 318 -14.74 -2.99 -6.01
N ARG A 319 -14.43 -2.56 -4.78
CA ARG A 319 -13.11 -2.76 -4.20
C ARG A 319 -12.77 -4.24 -4.01
N ASP A 320 -13.77 -5.06 -3.66
CA ASP A 320 -13.60 -6.50 -3.44
C ASP A 320 -13.25 -7.23 -4.75
N VAL A 321 -13.86 -6.81 -5.87
CA VAL A 321 -13.50 -7.32 -7.21
C VAL A 321 -12.06 -6.98 -7.56
N TYR A 322 -11.58 -5.78 -7.24
CA TYR A 322 -10.16 -5.45 -7.42
C TYR A 322 -9.25 -6.22 -6.46
N GLU A 323 -9.69 -6.47 -5.22
CA GLU A 323 -8.95 -7.22 -4.21
C GLU A 323 -8.67 -8.67 -4.66
N VAL A 324 -9.53 -9.26 -5.51
CA VAL A 324 -9.25 -10.56 -6.15
C VAL A 324 -7.89 -10.54 -6.87
N LYS A 325 -7.55 -9.46 -7.59
CA LYS A 325 -6.25 -9.32 -8.27
C LYS A 325 -5.10 -9.26 -7.27
N THR A 326 -5.27 -8.45 -6.22
CA THR A 326 -4.31 -8.34 -5.12
C THR A 326 -4.04 -9.70 -4.47
N ARG A 327 -5.09 -10.48 -4.21
CA ARG A 327 -4.98 -11.82 -3.61
C ARG A 327 -4.33 -12.82 -4.55
N LYS A 328 -4.61 -12.79 -5.86
CA LYS A 328 -3.88 -13.59 -6.85
C LYS A 328 -2.38 -13.28 -6.84
N ILE A 329 -2.00 -12.00 -6.79
CA ILE A 329 -0.60 -11.58 -6.71
C ILE A 329 0.06 -12.09 -5.42
N LEU A 330 -0.61 -11.92 -4.28
CA LEU A 330 -0.11 -12.40 -2.99
C LEU A 330 0.03 -13.92 -2.98
N LEU A 331 -0.96 -14.64 -3.50
CA LEU A 331 -0.92 -16.10 -3.61
C LEU A 331 0.26 -16.57 -4.46
N TYR A 332 0.40 -16.05 -5.68
CA TYR A 332 1.46 -16.45 -6.60
C TYR A 332 2.85 -16.08 -6.08
N SER A 333 3.04 -14.86 -5.56
CA SER A 333 4.34 -14.43 -5.01
C SER A 333 4.77 -15.25 -3.79
N ASN A 334 3.85 -15.57 -2.87
CA ASN A 334 4.15 -16.46 -1.74
C ASN A 334 4.49 -17.88 -2.20
N LEU A 335 3.71 -18.43 -3.14
CA LEU A 335 3.94 -19.78 -3.67
C LEU A 335 5.30 -19.89 -4.34
N ILE A 336 5.64 -18.95 -5.23
CA ILE A 336 6.93 -18.93 -5.94
C ILE A 336 8.07 -18.82 -4.93
N ALA A 337 7.95 -17.93 -3.94
CA ALA A 337 8.97 -17.77 -2.92
C ALA A 337 9.13 -19.06 -2.10
N SER A 338 8.05 -19.58 -1.51
CA SER A 338 8.13 -20.79 -0.68
C SER A 338 8.66 -22.01 -1.44
N ALA A 339 8.23 -22.22 -2.69
CA ALA A 339 8.77 -23.28 -3.54
C ALA A 339 10.26 -23.08 -3.84
N SER A 340 10.67 -21.85 -4.14
CA SER A 340 12.07 -21.52 -4.42
C SER A 340 12.97 -21.71 -3.19
N ASN A 341 12.49 -21.41 -1.99
CA ASN A 341 13.22 -21.65 -0.75
C ASN A 341 13.42 -23.16 -0.50
N VAL A 342 12.38 -23.97 -0.70
CA VAL A 342 12.46 -25.44 -0.59
C VAL A 342 13.49 -25.99 -1.58
N ILE A 343 13.48 -25.54 -2.84
CA ILE A 343 14.44 -25.94 -3.86
C ILE A 343 15.87 -25.53 -3.45
N TYR A 344 16.05 -24.29 -3.00
CA TYR A 344 17.36 -23.79 -2.54
C TYR A 344 17.95 -24.64 -1.42
N VAL A 345 17.13 -24.98 -0.42
CA VAL A 345 17.54 -25.84 0.71
C VAL A 345 17.87 -27.25 0.24
N ALA A 346 17.05 -27.83 -0.64
CA ALA A 346 17.27 -29.17 -1.18
C ALA A 346 18.58 -29.25 -1.98
N VAL A 347 18.83 -28.31 -2.88
CA VAL A 347 20.06 -28.22 -3.67
C VAL A 347 21.27 -27.99 -2.76
N SER A 348 21.18 -27.08 -1.79
CA SER A 348 22.28 -26.80 -0.86
C SER A 348 22.64 -28.03 -0.01
N THR A 349 21.64 -28.80 0.42
CA THR A 349 21.84 -30.05 1.15
C THR A 349 22.50 -31.10 0.26
N TYR A 350 22.04 -31.25 -0.99
CA TYR A 350 22.64 -32.17 -1.97
C TYR A 350 24.12 -31.84 -2.26
N LEU A 351 24.47 -30.54 -2.31
CA LEU A 351 25.85 -30.06 -2.48
C LEU A 351 26.73 -30.17 -1.21
N GLY A 352 26.26 -30.87 -0.18
CA GLY A 352 27.06 -31.22 1.00
C GLY A 352 27.05 -30.18 2.13
N LYS A 353 26.19 -29.15 2.08
CA LYS A 353 25.99 -28.22 3.21
C LYS A 353 25.04 -28.85 4.23
N GLY A 354 25.57 -29.63 5.17
CA GLY A 354 24.79 -30.38 6.17
C GLY A 354 23.86 -29.55 7.06
N ASP A 355 24.09 -28.24 7.18
CA ASP A 355 23.25 -27.31 7.95
C ASP A 355 22.23 -26.52 7.11
N ALA A 356 22.15 -26.73 5.79
CA ALA A 356 21.30 -25.95 4.89
C ALA A 356 19.80 -26.01 5.24
N TRP A 357 19.35 -27.08 5.91
CA TRP A 357 17.97 -27.22 6.38
C TRP A 357 17.55 -26.12 7.37
N LYS A 358 18.50 -25.49 8.07
CA LYS A 358 18.23 -24.37 9.00
C LYS A 358 17.78 -23.09 8.28
N SER A 359 18.06 -22.97 6.99
CA SER A 359 17.63 -21.85 6.14
C SER A 359 16.23 -22.05 5.54
N LEU A 360 15.53 -23.12 5.91
CA LEU A 360 14.16 -23.39 5.47
C LEU A 360 13.16 -22.44 6.15
N ASP A 361 12.33 -21.80 5.33
CA ASP A 361 11.36 -20.79 5.73
C ASP A 361 10.00 -21.43 6.08
N PHE A 362 9.98 -22.18 7.18
CA PHE A 362 8.77 -22.85 7.67
C PHE A 362 7.59 -21.89 7.91
N GLY A 363 7.87 -20.71 8.47
CA GLY A 363 6.81 -19.72 8.71
C GLY A 363 6.23 -19.13 7.43
N GLY A 364 7.08 -18.85 6.44
CA GLY A 364 6.62 -18.43 5.11
C GLY A 364 5.83 -19.51 4.37
N ILE A 365 6.23 -20.79 4.49
CA ILE A 365 5.48 -21.93 3.94
C ILE A 365 4.10 -22.04 4.60
N ALA A 366 4.03 -21.96 5.93
CA ALA A 366 2.75 -22.00 6.66
C ALA A 366 1.81 -20.87 6.24
N VAL A 367 2.33 -19.65 6.11
CA VAL A 367 1.55 -18.50 5.60
C VAL A 367 1.08 -18.75 4.16
N THR A 368 1.91 -19.35 3.31
CA THR A 368 1.53 -19.70 1.93
C THR A 368 0.37 -20.69 1.90
N LEU A 369 0.41 -21.73 2.73
CA LEU A 369 -0.67 -22.72 2.84
C LEU A 369 -1.97 -22.09 3.35
N TYR A 370 -1.88 -21.25 4.39
CA TYR A 370 -3.03 -20.51 4.91
C TYR A 370 -3.67 -19.63 3.83
N ARG A 371 -2.84 -18.92 3.06
CA ARG A 371 -3.32 -18.08 1.94
C ARG A 371 -3.91 -18.89 0.80
N LEU A 372 -3.35 -20.04 0.47
CA LEU A 372 -3.91 -20.92 -0.55
C LEU A 372 -5.35 -21.30 -0.23
N VAL A 373 -5.67 -21.55 1.04
CA VAL A 373 -7.05 -21.82 1.46
C VAL A 373 -7.88 -20.53 1.46
N THR A 374 -7.45 -19.52 2.22
CA THR A 374 -8.27 -18.34 2.49
C THR A 374 -8.45 -17.39 1.31
N ASP A 375 -7.44 -17.23 0.45
CA ASP A 375 -7.57 -16.39 -0.74
C ASP A 375 -8.46 -17.07 -1.80
N LEU A 376 -8.39 -18.40 -1.96
CA LEU A 376 -9.29 -19.11 -2.88
C LEU A 376 -10.75 -19.04 -2.41
N ASP A 377 -11.00 -19.18 -1.11
CA ASP A 377 -12.33 -19.02 -0.53
C ASP A 377 -12.88 -17.60 -0.72
N PHE A 378 -12.06 -16.58 -0.49
CA PHE A 378 -12.45 -15.18 -0.74
C PHE A 378 -12.81 -14.96 -2.21
N ILE A 379 -11.96 -15.41 -3.15
CA ILE A 379 -12.21 -15.24 -4.58
C ILE A 379 -13.50 -15.93 -4.99
N ARG A 380 -13.78 -17.12 -4.44
CA ARG A 380 -15.04 -17.84 -4.66
C ARG A 380 -16.24 -17.02 -4.18
N LEU A 381 -16.19 -16.49 -2.96
CA LEU A 381 -17.28 -15.70 -2.38
C LEU A 381 -17.55 -14.42 -3.18
N VAL A 382 -16.51 -13.69 -3.57
CA VAL A 382 -16.68 -12.48 -4.40
C VAL A 382 -17.21 -12.83 -5.79
N LYS A 383 -16.77 -13.94 -6.39
CA LYS A 383 -17.31 -14.43 -7.67
C LYS A 383 -18.80 -14.77 -7.55
N GLU A 384 -19.18 -15.48 -6.50
CA GLU A 384 -20.57 -15.86 -6.22
C GLU A 384 -21.45 -14.62 -6.02
N GLU A 385 -21.03 -13.67 -5.19
CA GLU A 385 -21.75 -12.41 -4.95
C GLU A 385 -21.88 -11.58 -6.24
N PHE A 386 -20.81 -11.49 -7.04
CA PHE A 386 -20.82 -10.75 -8.29
C PHE A 386 -21.81 -11.36 -9.29
N ILE A 387 -21.77 -12.68 -9.48
CA ILE A 387 -22.62 -13.39 -10.46
C ILE A 387 -24.07 -13.41 -9.98
N LEU A 388 -24.34 -13.90 -8.77
CA LEU A 388 -25.71 -14.01 -8.25
C LEU A 388 -26.33 -12.64 -8.00
N GLY A 389 -25.55 -11.68 -7.51
CA GLY A 389 -25.99 -10.30 -7.33
C GLY A 389 -26.29 -9.61 -8.66
N GLY A 390 -25.47 -9.84 -9.69
CA GLY A 390 -25.70 -9.37 -11.05
C GLY A 390 -26.97 -9.97 -11.66
N PHE A 391 -27.14 -11.29 -11.54
CA PHE A 391 -28.31 -11.99 -12.05
C PHE A 391 -29.59 -11.57 -11.33
N ASN A 392 -29.55 -11.39 -10.01
CA ASN A 392 -30.68 -10.88 -9.24
C ASN A 392 -31.07 -9.46 -9.67
N LYS A 393 -30.11 -8.58 -10.00
CA LYS A 393 -30.40 -7.25 -10.56
C LYS A 393 -31.10 -7.35 -11.92
N LEU A 394 -30.68 -8.30 -12.77
CA LEU A 394 -31.36 -8.56 -14.04
C LEU A 394 -32.81 -9.02 -13.82
N ILE A 395 -33.08 -9.82 -12.78
CA ILE A 395 -34.46 -10.22 -12.44
C ILE A 395 -35.25 -9.03 -11.91
N GLN A 396 -34.71 -8.25 -10.97
CA GLN A 396 -35.43 -7.14 -10.32
C GLN A 396 -35.77 -5.99 -11.28
N GLY A 397 -34.93 -5.74 -12.29
CA GLY A 397 -35.19 -4.68 -13.27
C GLY A 397 -35.25 -3.29 -12.63
N ASN A 398 -36.08 -2.42 -13.22
CA ASN A 398 -36.30 -1.06 -12.73
C ASN A 398 -37.61 -0.96 -11.95
N GLN A 399 -37.71 0.04 -11.08
CA GLN A 399 -38.95 0.32 -10.36
C GLN A 399 -40.10 0.63 -11.35
N LEU A 400 -41.23 -0.05 -11.18
CA LEU A 400 -42.42 0.15 -11.99
C LEU A 400 -43.16 1.41 -11.51
N ASN A 401 -43.20 2.44 -12.35
CA ASN A 401 -43.91 3.69 -12.07
C ASN A 401 -45.41 3.56 -12.38
N LEU A 402 -46.09 2.68 -11.65
CA LEU A 402 -47.54 2.46 -11.81
C LEU A 402 -48.31 3.73 -11.43
N LYS A 403 -49.28 4.10 -12.26
CA LYS A 403 -50.14 5.27 -12.03
C LYS A 403 -51.19 4.95 -10.97
N GLU A 404 -51.41 5.86 -10.03
CA GLU A 404 -52.46 5.71 -9.02
C GLU A 404 -53.85 6.01 -9.59
N ILE A 405 -54.85 5.26 -9.15
CA ILE A 405 -56.26 5.52 -9.48
C ILE A 405 -56.83 6.57 -8.55
N SER A 406 -57.72 7.41 -9.06
CA SER A 406 -58.43 8.39 -8.25
C SER A 406 -59.59 7.73 -7.51
N VAL A 407 -59.58 7.81 -6.18
CA VAL A 407 -60.67 7.28 -5.35
C VAL A 407 -61.74 8.35 -5.18
N TRP A 408 -63.00 7.97 -5.26
CA TRP A 408 -64.11 8.87 -4.99
C TRP A 408 -64.16 9.11 -3.46
N ASP A 409 -63.90 10.33 -3.01
CA ASP A 409 -64.14 10.71 -1.62
C ASP A 409 -65.66 10.75 -1.39
N CYS A 410 -66.16 9.84 -0.55
CA CYS A 410 -67.58 9.66 -0.23
C CYS A 410 -68.22 10.89 0.42
#